data_AF-A0A2R5L7E1-F1
#
_entry.id   AF-A0A2R5L7E1-F1
#
_cell.length_a   1.000
_cell.length_b   1.000
_cell.length_c   1.000
_cell.angle_alpha   90.00
_cell.angle_beta   90.00
_cell.angle_gamma   90.00
#
_symmetry.space_group_name_H-M   'P 1'
#
loop_
_entity.id
_entity.type
_entity.pdbx_description
1 polymer ?
#
loop_
_entity_poly.entity_id
_entity_poly.type
_entity_poly.pdbx_seq_one_letter_code
_entity_poly.pdbx_strand_id
1 'polypeptide(L)'
;VATEELDKEIVRSIRDGGGSDTKDGDEAQQDETCDVPSGTQVFGAIDVLRRYALAQQNMERAVEAIWSYERVVVPAMQQQYQTKITDYFTK
;
A
#
# COMPACT_ATOMS: atom_id res chain seq x y z
N VAL A 1 -21.52 23.69 26.01
CA VAL A 1 -20.91 22.49 25.40
C VAL A 1 -22.04 21.60 24.97
N ALA A 2 -22.25 21.41 23.68
CA ALA A 2 -23.28 20.53 23.12
C ALA A 2 -22.55 19.32 22.53
N THR A 3 -22.89 18.12 23.01
CA THR A 3 -22.37 16.84 22.49
C THR A 3 -23.40 16.30 21.51
N GLU A 4 -23.12 16.39 20.21
CA GLU A 4 -23.91 15.67 19.20
C GLU A 4 -23.62 14.18 19.32
N GLU A 5 -24.64 13.39 19.68
CA GLU A 5 -24.57 11.93 19.64
C GLU A 5 -24.59 11.48 18.17
N LEU A 6 -23.52 10.79 17.75
CA LEU A 6 -23.43 10.19 16.42
C LEU A 6 -24.43 9.05 16.30
N ASP A 7 -25.38 9.20 15.38
CA ASP A 7 -26.53 8.31 15.27
C ASP A 7 -26.17 6.95 14.66
N LYS A 8 -26.52 5.86 15.35
CA LYS A 8 -26.09 4.49 15.02
C LYS A 8 -26.68 3.97 13.70
N GLU A 9 -27.71 4.63 13.20
CA GLU A 9 -28.39 4.34 11.95
C GLU A 9 -27.53 4.70 10.72
N ILE A 10 -26.74 5.78 10.80
CA ILE A 10 -25.81 6.20 9.74
C ILE A 10 -24.73 5.13 9.51
N VAL A 11 -24.20 4.57 10.60
CA VAL A 11 -23.16 3.52 10.54
C VAL A 11 -23.68 2.25 9.87
N ARG A 12 -24.98 1.92 10.07
CA ARG A 12 -25.59 0.74 9.47
C ARG A 12 -25.85 0.93 7.97
N SER A 13 -26.24 2.14 7.55
CA SER A 13 -26.46 2.48 6.14
C SER A 13 -25.19 2.35 5.29
N ILE A 14 -24.03 2.80 5.80
CA ILE A 14 -22.73 2.65 5.13
C ILE A 14 -22.32 1.17 5.03
N ARG A 15 -22.69 0.37 6.02
CA ARG A 15 -22.31 -1.05 6.10
C ARG A 15 -23.15 -1.95 5.18
N ASP A 16 -24.43 -1.64 4.96
CA ASP A 16 -25.33 -2.43 4.09
C ASP A 16 -25.37 -1.94 2.63
N GLY A 17 -24.91 -0.73 2.33
CA GLY A 17 -24.98 -0.13 0.99
C GLY A 17 -23.94 -0.63 -0.03
N GLY A 18 -23.09 -1.60 0.32
CA GLY A 18 -22.05 -2.16 -0.56
C GLY A 18 -22.47 -3.40 -1.35
N GLY A 19 -23.72 -3.86 -1.20
CA GLY A 19 -24.22 -5.06 -1.87
C GLY A 19 -25.41 -4.77 -2.78
N SER A 20 -25.17 -4.55 -4.08
CA SER A 20 -26.18 -4.81 -5.11
C SER A 20 -25.52 -5.20 -6.44
N ASP A 21 -25.33 -6.50 -6.58
CA ASP A 21 -25.60 -7.33 -7.76
C ASP A 21 -25.94 -6.56 -9.07
N THR A 22 -25.06 -6.63 -10.06
CA THR A 22 -25.42 -6.47 -11.47
C THR A 22 -24.77 -7.62 -12.25
N LYS A 23 -25.62 -8.40 -12.92
CA LYS A 23 -25.30 -9.68 -13.57
C LYS A 23 -24.50 -9.54 -14.87
N ASP A 24 -23.73 -10.60 -15.12
CA ASP A 24 -23.33 -11.18 -16.41
C ASP A 24 -22.65 -10.24 -17.43
N GLY A 25 -21.37 -10.00 -17.19
CA GLY A 25 -20.38 -9.94 -18.26
C GLY A 25 -19.32 -11.00 -17.94
N ASP A 26 -19.08 -11.93 -18.86
CA ASP A 26 -17.96 -12.86 -18.88
C ASP A 26 -16.65 -12.07 -19.00
N GLU A 27 -16.31 -11.31 -17.96
CA GLU A 27 -14.97 -10.79 -17.77
C GLU A 27 -14.17 -11.98 -17.29
N ALA A 28 -13.57 -12.68 -18.26
CA ALA A 28 -12.45 -13.57 -18.01
C ALA A 28 -11.62 -12.93 -16.90
N GLN A 29 -11.67 -13.54 -15.72
CA GLN A 29 -10.87 -13.16 -14.58
C GLN A 29 -9.45 -13.39 -15.05
N GLN A 30 -8.87 -12.36 -15.68
CA GLN A 30 -7.46 -12.29 -15.93
C GLN A 30 -6.91 -12.38 -14.52
N ASP A 31 -6.36 -13.54 -14.19
CA ASP A 31 -5.36 -13.64 -13.15
C ASP A 31 -4.30 -12.61 -13.54
N GLU A 32 -4.51 -11.35 -13.17
CA GLU A 32 -3.48 -10.34 -13.07
C GLU A 32 -2.60 -10.85 -11.94
N THR A 33 -1.78 -11.86 -12.25
CA THR A 33 -0.64 -12.24 -11.46
C THR A 33 0.24 -11.01 -11.44
N CYS A 34 -0.03 -10.16 -10.46
CA CYS A 34 0.70 -8.94 -10.24
C CYS A 34 2.09 -9.39 -9.79
N ASP A 35 3.05 -9.34 -10.71
CA ASP A 35 4.41 -9.78 -10.45
C ASP A 35 4.94 -9.03 -9.21
N VAL A 36 5.14 -9.76 -8.12
CA VAL A 36 5.58 -9.18 -6.85
C VAL A 36 7.01 -8.67 -7.05
N PRO A 37 7.25 -7.34 -6.93
CA PRO A 37 8.57 -6.80 -7.18
C PRO A 37 9.55 -7.30 -6.12
N SER A 38 10.75 -7.63 -6.56
CA SER A 38 11.86 -7.94 -5.65
C SER A 38 12.27 -6.71 -4.85
N GLY A 39 12.86 -6.92 -3.66
CA GLY A 39 13.34 -5.81 -2.83
C GLY A 39 14.33 -4.88 -3.55
N THR A 40 15.17 -5.43 -4.43
CA THR A 40 16.10 -4.63 -5.26
C THR A 40 15.37 -3.73 -6.26
N GLN A 41 14.30 -4.23 -6.90
CA GLN A 41 13.45 -3.41 -7.77
C GLN A 41 12.75 -2.30 -7.01
N VAL A 42 12.26 -2.59 -5.79
CA VAL A 42 11.62 -1.58 -4.93
C VAL A 42 12.61 -0.48 -4.53
N PHE A 43 13.80 -0.84 -4.06
CA PHE A 43 14.83 0.16 -3.70
C PHE A 43 15.34 0.94 -4.92
N GLY A 44 15.48 0.28 -6.08
CA GLY A 44 15.84 0.94 -7.33
C GLY A 44 14.80 1.99 -7.75
N ALA A 45 13.50 1.66 -7.65
CA ALA A 45 12.42 2.59 -7.96
C ALA A 45 12.41 3.80 -7.01
N ILE A 46 12.61 3.58 -5.71
CA ILE A 46 12.70 4.65 -4.71
C ILE A 46 13.87 5.60 -5.03
N ASP A 47 15.02 5.06 -5.42
CA ASP A 47 16.18 5.87 -5.78
C ASP A 47 15.93 6.76 -7.02
N VAL A 48 15.26 6.21 -8.04
CA VAL A 48 14.85 6.98 -9.21
C VAL A 48 13.88 8.10 -8.83
N LEU A 49 12.88 7.81 -8.01
CA LEU A 49 11.91 8.81 -7.53
C LEU A 49 12.59 9.90 -6.72
N ARG A 50 13.54 9.53 -5.84
CA ARG A 50 14.33 10.49 -5.07
C ARG A 50 15.13 11.41 -5.98
N ARG A 51 15.88 10.85 -6.94
CA ARG A 51 16.68 11.64 -7.89
C ARG A 51 15.80 12.60 -8.70
N TYR A 52 14.64 12.12 -9.15
CA TYR A 52 13.69 12.96 -9.89
C TYR A 52 13.14 14.10 -9.02
N ALA A 53 12.69 13.80 -7.80
CA ALA A 53 12.12 14.78 -6.89
C ALA A 53 13.14 15.85 -6.47
N LEU A 54 14.40 15.46 -6.26
CA LEU A 54 15.47 16.39 -5.91
C LEU A 54 15.97 17.24 -7.09
N ALA A 55 15.78 16.78 -8.32
CA ALA A 55 16.20 17.52 -9.52
C ALA A 55 15.20 18.61 -9.94
N GLN A 56 13.98 18.59 -9.40
CA GLN A 56 12.88 19.47 -9.78
C GLN A 56 12.63 20.54 -8.71
N GLN A 57 12.22 21.74 -9.13
CA GLN A 57 11.82 22.80 -8.20
C GLN A 57 10.40 22.56 -7.68
N ASN A 58 10.11 22.96 -6.43
CA ASN A 58 8.80 22.84 -5.78
C ASN A 58 8.30 21.40 -5.58
N MET A 59 9.20 20.46 -5.26
CA MET A 59 8.87 19.04 -5.00
C MET A 59 9.00 18.64 -3.52
N GLU A 60 8.91 19.59 -2.59
CA GLU A 60 9.06 19.33 -1.15
C GLU A 60 8.10 18.23 -0.66
N ARG A 61 6.85 18.28 -1.12
CA ARG A 61 5.83 17.27 -0.80
C ARG A 61 6.16 15.89 -1.36
N ALA A 62 6.77 15.82 -2.54
CA ALA A 62 7.19 14.55 -3.13
C ALA A 62 8.36 13.95 -2.34
N VAL A 63 9.33 14.77 -1.93
CA VAL A 63 10.45 14.34 -1.07
C VAL A 63 9.95 13.85 0.28
N GLU A 64 9.02 14.57 0.92
CA GLU A 64 8.38 14.15 2.17
C GLU A 64 7.63 12.81 2.03
N ALA A 65 6.90 12.63 0.92
CA ALA A 65 6.19 11.39 0.64
C ALA A 65 7.16 10.22 0.42
N ILE A 66 8.25 10.44 -0.32
CA ILE A 66 9.30 9.43 -0.53
C ILE A 66 9.91 9.01 0.81
N TRP A 67 10.28 9.95 1.68
CA TRP A 67 10.82 9.63 3.00
C TRP A 67 9.82 8.86 3.88
N SER A 68 8.56 9.24 3.83
CA SER A 68 7.50 8.55 4.57
C SER A 68 7.35 7.11 4.09
N TYR A 69 7.40 6.89 2.77
CA TYR A 69 7.36 5.57 2.16
C TYR A 69 8.57 4.72 2.54
N GLU A 70 9.77 5.28 2.52
CA GLU A 70 11.00 4.57 2.92
C GLU A 70 10.98 4.08 4.36
N ARG A 71 10.43 4.89 5.28
CA ARG A 71 10.27 4.51 6.68
C ARG A 71 9.39 3.28 6.88
N VAL A 72 8.47 3.01 5.95
CA VAL A 72 7.58 1.85 6.00
C VAL A 72 8.20 0.65 5.28
N VAL A 73 8.78 0.87 4.10
CA VAL A 73 9.27 -0.21 3.23
C VAL A 73 10.58 -0.81 3.74
N VAL A 74 11.52 -0.01 4.25
CA VAL A 74 12.83 -0.52 4.69
C VAL A 74 12.68 -1.57 5.81
N PRO A 75 11.92 -1.32 6.89
CA PRO A 75 11.72 -2.35 7.93
C PRO A 75 10.98 -3.58 7.42
N ALA A 76 9.96 -3.39 6.56
CA ALA A 76 9.19 -4.51 6.00
C ALA A 76 10.07 -5.45 5.15
N MET A 77 10.97 -4.88 4.34
CA MET A 77 11.92 -5.65 3.53
C MET A 77 12.96 -6.38 4.40
N GLN A 78 13.42 -5.76 5.49
CA GLN A 78 14.36 -6.39 6.42
C GLN A 78 13.73 -7.55 7.20
N GLN A 79 12.47 -7.41 7.63
CA GLN A 79 11.73 -8.49 8.30
C GLN A 79 11.55 -9.70 7.39
N GLN A 80 11.22 -9.50 6.12
CA GLN A 80 11.12 -10.59 5.14
C GLN A 80 12.43 -11.36 4.97
N TYR A 81 13.58 -10.68 5.03
CA TYR A 81 14.89 -11.33 4.96
C TYR A 81 15.20 -12.15 6.22
N GLN A 82 14.86 -11.62 7.40
CA GLN A 82 15.06 -12.33 8.67
C GLN A 82 14.19 -13.59 8.77
N THR A 83 12.90 -13.51 8.41
CA THR A 83 12.01 -14.69 8.39
C THR A 83 12.58 -15.81 7.52
N LYS A 84 13.07 -15.49 6.31
CA LYS A 84 13.69 -16.48 5.43
C LYS A 84 14.93 -17.14 6.04
N ILE A 85 15.74 -16.40 6.80
CA ILE A 85 16.91 -16.95 7.51
C ILE A 85 16.46 -17.87 8.65
N THR A 86 15.53 -17.42 9.49
CA THR A 86 15.03 -18.22 10.60
C THR A 86 14.40 -19.52 10.10
N ASP A 87 13.60 -19.48 9.04
CA ASP A 87 12.98 -20.67 8.44
C ASP A 87 14.02 -21.66 7.92
N TYR A 88 15.14 -21.19 7.37
CA TYR A 88 16.23 -22.07 6.91
C TYR A 88 16.86 -22.88 8.05
N PHE A 89 17.02 -22.28 9.23
CA PHE A 89 17.62 -22.95 10.39
C PHE A 89 16.64 -23.80 11.21
N THR A 90 15.35 -23.77 10.87
CA THR A 90 14.30 -24.54 11.57
C THR A 90 13.92 -25.84 10.82
N LYS A 91 14.54 -26.10 9.66
CA LYS A 91 14.50 -27.37 8.92
C LYS A 91 15.69 -28.24 9.26
#